data_AF-A0A7L5YPB7-F1
#
_entry.id   AF-A0A7L5YPB7-F1
#
_cell.length_a   1.000
_cell.length_b   1.000
_cell.length_c   1.000
_cell.angle_alpha   90.00
_cell.angle_beta   90.00
_cell.angle_gamma   90.00
#
_symmetry.space_group_name_H-M   'P 1'
#
loop_
_entity.id
_entity.type
_entity.pdbx_description
1 polymer ?
#
loop_
_entity_poly.entity_id
_entity_poly.type
_entity_poly.pdbx_seq_one_letter_code
_entity_poly.pdbx_strand_id
1 'polypeptide(L)'
;MRHTELDWDRLGSYAKRLDERAAAQRLGYLLELFGLGSPALLTRLQALCATGYVRLDPLLPDEGPYLARWRLRINVEPKSLEAVIRT
;
A
#
# COMPACT_ATOMS: atom_id res chain seq x y z
N MET A 1 -21.73 1.70 2.65
CA MET A 1 -21.20 1.42 4.00
C MET A 1 -20.81 2.74 4.64
N ARG A 2 -21.24 3.00 5.89
CA ARG A 2 -20.90 4.24 6.60
C ARG A 2 -19.39 4.25 6.87
N HIS A 3 -18.69 5.28 6.40
CA HIS A 3 -17.30 5.56 6.78
C HIS A 3 -17.25 5.64 8.32
N THR A 4 -16.83 4.55 8.95
CA THR A 4 -16.19 4.70 10.25
C THR A 4 -14.86 5.34 9.90
N GLU A 5 -14.63 6.57 10.39
CA GLU A 5 -13.36 7.27 10.16
C GLU A 5 -12.21 6.30 10.46
N LEU A 6 -11.39 6.05 9.44
CA LEU A 6 -10.24 5.17 9.59
C LEU A 6 -9.23 5.86 10.50
N ASP A 7 -8.93 5.23 11.63
CA ASP A 7 -7.88 5.67 12.53
C ASP A 7 -6.51 5.38 11.88
N TRP A 8 -5.91 6.44 11.32
CA TRP A 8 -4.62 6.38 10.64
C TRP A 8 -3.47 5.97 11.55
N ASP A 9 -3.51 6.36 12.82
CA ASP A 9 -2.47 6.01 13.79
C ASP A 9 -2.54 4.53 14.15
N ARG A 10 -3.75 4.01 14.33
CA ARG A 10 -3.99 2.58 14.53
C ARG A 10 -3.55 1.77 13.32
N LEU A 11 -3.84 2.25 12.11
CA LEU A 11 -3.42 1.61 10.87
C LEU A 11 -1.88 1.54 10.75
N GLY A 12 -1.19 2.66 11.02
CA GLY A 12 0.27 2.69 11.04
C GLY A 12 0.88 1.84 12.16
N SER A 13 0.18 1.68 13.30
CA SER A 13 0.57 0.79 14.39
C SER A 13 0.51 -0.68 13.95
N TYR A 14 -0.55 -1.09 13.28
CA TYR A 14 -0.66 -2.45 12.75
C TYR A 14 0.38 -2.76 11.68
N ALA A 15 0.61 -1.83 10.74
CA ALA A 15 1.66 -2.00 9.74
C ALA A 15 3.04 -2.20 10.38
N LYS A 16 3.34 -1.49 11.48
CA LYS A 16 4.58 -1.68 12.24
C LYS A 16 4.63 -3.01 12.98
N ARG A 17 3.50 -3.44 13.57
CA ARG A 17 3.42 -4.67 14.38
C ARG A 17 3.50 -5.96 13.58
N LEU A 18 3.03 -5.94 12.34
CA LEU A 18 3.05 -7.12 11.48
C LEU A 18 4.48 -7.55 11.10
N ASP A 19 5.49 -6.68 11.27
CA ASP A 19 6.90 -6.83 10.88
C ASP A 19 7.14 -7.24 9.40
N GLU A 20 6.06 -7.44 8.65
CA GLU A 20 6.07 -7.65 7.21
C GLU A 20 6.19 -6.30 6.51
N ARG A 21 7.45 -5.92 6.21
CA ARG A 21 7.78 -4.75 5.40
C ARG A 21 6.99 -4.68 4.09
N ALA A 22 6.69 -5.85 3.51
CA ALA A 22 5.87 -5.99 2.31
C ALA A 22 4.43 -5.48 2.50
N ALA A 23 3.85 -5.64 3.70
CA ALA A 23 2.53 -5.08 4.02
C ALA A 23 2.57 -3.55 4.08
N ALA A 24 3.59 -2.96 4.68
CA ALA A 24 3.77 -1.50 4.71
C ALA A 24 3.96 -0.91 3.30
N GLN A 25 4.73 -1.58 2.45
CA GLN A 25 4.95 -1.21 1.04
C GLN A 25 3.64 -1.18 0.25
N ARG A 26 2.84 -2.27 0.33
CA ARG A 26 1.55 -2.37 -0.35
C ARG A 26 0.54 -1.37 0.18
N LEU A 27 0.44 -1.24 1.50
CA LEU A 27 -0.50 -0.32 2.14
C LEU A 27 -0.20 1.14 1.77
N GLY A 28 1.06 1.55 1.79
CA GLY A 28 1.47 2.89 1.41
C GLY A 28 1.08 3.24 -0.02
N TYR A 29 1.30 2.31 -0.95
CA TYR A 29 0.88 2.47 -2.35
C TYR A 29 -0.63 2.58 -2.50
N LEU A 30 -1.42 1.72 -1.85
CA LEU A 30 -2.88 1.75 -1.97
C LEU A 30 -3.46 3.05 -1.39
N LEU A 31 -2.96 3.49 -0.23
CA LEU A 31 -3.38 4.76 0.35
C LEU A 31 -3.08 5.94 -0.58
N GLU A 32 -1.88 5.98 -1.16
CA GLU A 32 -1.49 7.02 -2.11
C GLU A 32 -2.31 6.99 -3.40
N LEU A 33 -2.53 5.80 -3.97
CA LEU A 33 -3.32 5.61 -5.17
C LEU A 33 -4.75 6.14 -5.01
N PHE A 34 -5.36 5.90 -3.85
CA PHE A 34 -6.74 6.33 -3.57
C PHE A 34 -6.85 7.71 -2.92
N GLY A 35 -5.75 8.43 -2.72
CA GLY A 35 -5.76 9.73 -2.03
C GLY A 35 -6.22 9.63 -0.57
N LEU A 36 -5.93 8.52 0.10
CA LEU A 36 -6.29 8.22 1.49
C LEU A 36 -5.09 8.37 2.43
N GLY A 37 -5.39 8.50 3.73
CA GLY A 37 -4.39 8.62 4.77
C GLY A 37 -3.89 10.06 4.99
N SER A 38 -3.07 10.24 6.03
CA SER A 38 -2.42 11.51 6.34
C SER A 38 -0.97 11.52 5.81
N PRO A 39 -0.38 12.71 5.55
CA PRO A 39 1.04 12.82 5.20
C PRO A 39 1.96 12.13 6.22
N ALA A 40 1.64 12.25 7.52
CA ALA A 40 2.39 11.61 8.59
C ALA A 40 2.36 10.08 8.51
N LEU A 41 1.20 9.49 8.19
CA LEU A 41 1.07 8.05 7.98
C LEU A 41 1.88 7.59 6.77
N LEU A 42 1.79 8.30 5.64
CA LEU A 42 2.54 7.95 4.44
C LEU A 42 4.06 8.00 4.67
N THR A 43 4.56 9.03 5.35
CA THR A 43 5.97 9.12 5.75
C THR A 43 6.37 7.96 6.65
N ARG A 44 5.53 7.61 7.64
CA ARG A 44 5.78 6.48 8.55
C ARG A 44 5.80 5.15 7.83
N LEU A 45 4.90 4.90 6.87
CA LEU A 45 4.89 3.68 6.06
C LEU A 45 6.09 3.61 5.13
N GLN A 46 6.48 4.74 4.52
CA GLN A 46 7.65 4.80 3.65
C GLN A 46 8.93 4.44 4.42
N ALA A 47 9.06 4.88 5.68
CA ALA A 47 10.19 4.54 6.54
C ALA A 47 10.27 3.04 6.91
N LEU A 48 9.17 2.29 6.77
CA LEU A 48 9.12 0.85 7.01
C LEU A 48 9.44 0.02 5.75
N CYS A 49 9.56 0.65 4.58
CA CYS A 49 9.86 -0.05 3.34
C CYS A 49 11.20 -0.80 3.42
N ALA A 50 11.20 -2.06 2.95
CA ALA A 50 12.44 -2.82 2.76
C ALA A 50 13.29 -2.25 1.62
N THR A 51 14.54 -2.71 1.53
CA THR A 51 15.40 -2.42 0.38
C THR A 51 14.94 -3.15 -0.89
N GLY A 52 14.36 -4.34 -0.73
CA GLY A 52 13.90 -5.20 -1.81
C GLY A 52 12.53 -4.80 -2.36
N TYR A 53 12.33 -5.07 -3.66
CA TYR A 53 11.04 -4.90 -4.30
C TYR A 53 10.12 -6.08 -4.01
N VAL A 54 8.83 -5.82 -3.77
CA VAL A 54 7.81 -6.86 -3.61
C VAL A 54 6.67 -6.66 -4.60
N ARG A 55 6.00 -7.76 -4.98
CA ARG A 55 4.79 -7.70 -5.82
C ARG A 55 3.65 -7.00 -5.07
N LEU A 56 2.94 -6.13 -5.77
CA LEU A 56 1.73 -5.47 -5.28
C LEU A 56 0.67 -6.51 -4.92
N ASP A 57 0.37 -7.42 -5.83
CA ASP A 57 -0.44 -8.62 -5.58
C ASP A 57 0.46 -9.87 -5.47
N PRO A 58 0.55 -10.51 -4.29
CA PRO A 58 1.34 -11.73 -4.11
C PRO A 58 0.88 -12.93 -4.95
N LEU A 59 -0.36 -12.94 -5.40
CA LEU A 59 -1.00 -14.06 -6.10
C LEU A 59 -0.90 -13.94 -7.63
N LEU A 60 -0.54 -12.76 -8.15
CA LEU A 60 -0.35 -12.55 -9.58
C LEU A 60 1.11 -12.73 -10.03
N PRO A 61 1.34 -12.96 -11.35
CA PRO A 61 2.68 -13.08 -11.93
C PRO A 61 3.60 -11.87 -11.63
N ASP A 62 4.91 -12.07 -11.75
CA ASP A 62 5.95 -11.06 -11.48
C ASP A 62 6.18 -10.11 -12.67
N GLU A 63 5.14 -9.39 -13.06
CA GLU A 63 5.11 -8.56 -14.27
C GLU A 63 4.79 -7.09 -13.96
N GLY A 64 4.91 -6.21 -14.95
CA GLY A 64 4.59 -4.78 -14.81
C GLY A 64 5.78 -3.88 -14.46
N PRO A 65 5.57 -2.60 -14.12
CA PRO A 65 6.67 -1.68 -13.81
C PRO A 65 7.11 -1.75 -12.34
N TYR A 66 8.34 -1.30 -12.07
CA TYR A 66 8.81 -1.08 -10.69
C TYR A 66 8.49 0.35 -10.24
N LEU A 67 8.00 0.49 -9.02
CA LEU A 67 7.75 1.77 -8.35
C LEU A 67 8.69 1.92 -7.15
N ALA A 68 9.71 2.76 -7.30
CA ALA A 68 10.76 2.92 -6.31
C ALA A 68 10.28 3.48 -4.96
N ARG A 69 9.32 4.40 -4.97
CA ARG A 69 8.78 5.07 -3.76
C ARG A 69 8.33 4.06 -2.71
N TRP A 70 7.61 3.03 -3.15
CA TRP A 70 7.07 1.98 -2.30
C TRP A 70 7.80 0.65 -2.44
N ARG A 71 8.88 0.61 -3.25
CA ARG A 71 9.64 -0.60 -3.54
C ARG A 71 8.70 -1.73 -3.99
N LEU A 72 7.83 -1.43 -4.96
CA LEU A 72 6.84 -2.36 -5.47
C LEU A 72 7.09 -2.72 -6.92
N ARG A 73 6.74 -3.95 -7.28
CA ARG A 73 6.41 -4.36 -8.64
C ARG A 73 4.90 -4.20 -8.81
N ILE A 74 4.48 -3.30 -9.68
CA ILE A 74 3.06 -3.00 -9.93
C ILE A 74 2.53 -4.04 -10.92
N ASN A 75 2.25 -5.23 -10.41
CA ASN A 75 1.76 -6.37 -11.18
C ASN A 75 0.23 -6.46 -11.28
N VAL A 76 -0.46 -5.38 -10.92
CA VAL A 76 -1.88 -5.14 -11.14
C VAL A 76 -2.01 -3.77 -11.79
N GLU A 77 -2.84 -3.63 -12.82
CA GLU A 77 -3.10 -2.30 -13.39
C GLU A 77 -3.86 -1.43 -12.37
N PRO A 78 -3.41 -0.18 -12.09
CA PRO A 78 -4.08 0.69 -11.12
C PRO A 78 -5.56 0.91 -11.42
N LYS A 79 -5.93 0.99 -12.71
CA LYS A 79 -7.34 1.11 -13.14
C LYS A 79 -8.20 -0.08 -12.73
N SER A 80 -7.64 -1.28 -12.70
CA SER A 80 -8.36 -2.47 -12.23
C SER A 80 -8.68 -2.36 -10.73
N LEU A 81 -7.77 -1.82 -9.93
CA LEU A 81 -8.00 -1.58 -8.50
C LEU A 81 -9.08 -0.52 -8.27
N GLU A 82 -9.07 0.56 -9.06
CA GLU A 82 -10.10 1.60 -9.01
C GLU A 82 -11.49 1.08 -9.41
N ALA A 83 -11.56 0.14 -10.35
CA ALA A 83 -12.82 -0.46 -10.78
C ALA A 83 -13.49 -1.30 -9.68
N VAL A 84 -12.72 -1.99 -8.84
CA VAL A 84 -13.24 -2.82 -7.73
C VAL A 84 -14.01 -1.99 -6.70
N ILE A 85 -13.55 -0.77 -6.40
CA ILE A 85 -14.19 0.09 -5.37
C ILE A 85 -15.51 0.71 -5.87
N ARG A 86 -15.72 0.79 -7.19
CA ARG A 86 -16.91 1.40 -7.80
C ARG A 86 -18.10 0.44 -7.93
N THR A 87 -17.94 -0.82 -7.56
CA THR A 87 -18.98 -1.87 -7.66
C THR A 87 -19.61 -2.10 -6.29
#